data_AF-A0A8H3BJS8-F1
#
_entry.id   AF-A0A8H3BJS8-F1
#
_cell.length_a   1.000
_cell.length_b   1.000
_cell.length_c   1.000
_cell.angle_alpha   90.00
_cell.angle_beta   90.00
_cell.angle_gamma   90.00
#
_symmetry.space_group_name_H-M   'P 1'
#
loop_
_entity.id
_entity.type
_entity.pdbx_description
1 polymer ?
#
loop_
_entity_poly.entity_id
_entity_poly.type
_entity_poly.pdbx_seq_one_letter_code
_entity_poly.pdbx_strand_id
1 'polypeptide(L)'
;MQLQGDPEAEEFAHWLLEIGEGAAIQDGFEASITFSREMLVPSWDALIAAIYANLATPGQATDDLLQNATILASQHDDVNVLNDKMLNILPGNMEIIHSTDKLQFEAGIDDEETKHLTPEFLGSLISSSIPMAELKLKLGCPVMIMHNLAPANG
;
A
#
# COMPACT_ATOMS: atom_id res chain seq x y z
N MET A 1 4.43 19.14 -9.81
CA MET A 1 4.41 18.37 -11.07
C MET A 1 4.37 19.39 -12.20
N GLN A 2 5.50 19.64 -12.87
CA GLN A 2 5.57 20.60 -13.98
C GLN A 2 5.38 19.81 -15.29
N LEU A 3 4.28 20.08 -15.98
CA LEU A 3 3.85 19.42 -17.23
C LEU A 3 4.46 20.07 -18.50
N GLN A 4 5.55 20.84 -18.39
CA GLN A 4 6.01 21.64 -19.54
C GLN A 4 6.80 20.79 -20.55
N GLY A 5 6.16 20.50 -21.68
CA GLY A 5 6.80 20.00 -22.90
C GLY A 5 6.63 18.50 -23.20
N ASP A 6 5.83 17.79 -22.43
CA ASP A 6 5.51 16.38 -22.68
C ASP A 6 4.12 16.25 -23.33
N PRO A 7 4.03 15.86 -24.61
CA PRO A 7 2.76 15.76 -25.32
C PRO A 7 1.80 14.71 -24.72
N GLU A 8 2.33 13.64 -24.10
CA GLU A 8 1.49 12.63 -23.42
C GLU A 8 0.86 13.22 -22.16
N ALA A 9 1.61 14.06 -21.44
CA ALA A 9 1.14 14.72 -20.25
C ALA A 9 0.09 15.81 -20.55
N GLU A 10 0.20 16.48 -21.69
CA GLU A 10 -0.83 17.41 -22.20
C GLU A 10 -2.13 16.67 -22.57
N GLU A 11 -2.03 15.52 -23.24
CA GLU A 11 -3.19 14.68 -23.59
C GLU A 11 -3.90 14.17 -22.34
N PHE A 12 -3.15 13.67 -21.35
CA PHE A 12 -3.70 13.24 -20.07
C PHE A 12 -4.39 14.37 -19.30
N ALA A 13 -3.79 15.58 -19.30
CA ALA A 13 -4.40 16.74 -18.68
C ALA A 13 -5.72 17.16 -19.37
N HIS A 14 -5.79 17.06 -20.70
CA HIS A 14 -7.01 17.31 -21.45
C HIS A 14 -8.11 16.29 -21.10
N TRP A 15 -7.77 15.00 -21.04
CA TRP A 15 -8.71 13.95 -20.62
C TRP A 15 -9.23 14.17 -19.19
N LEU A 16 -8.37 14.59 -18.25
CA LEU A 16 -8.81 14.96 -16.89
C LEU A 16 -9.78 16.15 -16.88
N LEU A 17 -9.57 17.15 -17.74
CA LEU A 17 -10.47 18.30 -17.88
C LEU A 17 -11.84 17.86 -18.40
N GLU A 18 -11.91 17.01 -19.42
CA GLU A 18 -13.18 16.48 -19.95
C GLU A 18 -14.00 15.75 -18.89
N ILE A 19 -13.33 14.99 -18.01
CA ILE A 19 -13.98 14.34 -16.87
C ILE A 19 -14.52 15.38 -15.88
N GLY A 20 -13.69 16.37 -15.53
CA GLY A 20 -14.05 17.44 -14.59
C GLY A 20 -15.19 18.34 -15.05
N GLU A 21 -15.31 18.56 -16.36
CA GLU A 21 -16.40 19.31 -16.99
C GLU A 21 -17.71 18.51 -17.08
N GLY A 22 -17.68 17.22 -16.72
CA GLY A 22 -18.86 16.37 -16.70
C GLY A 22 -19.28 15.87 -18.09
N ALA A 23 -18.38 15.88 -19.07
CA ALA A 23 -18.65 15.33 -20.41
C ALA A 23 -19.03 13.84 -20.37
N ALA A 24 -18.62 13.14 -19.31
CA ALA A 24 -18.92 11.74 -19.05
C ALA A 24 -20.28 11.48 -18.37
N ILE A 25 -21.00 12.52 -17.92
CA ILE A 25 -22.27 12.39 -17.18
C ILE A 25 -23.42 12.21 -18.18
N GLN A 26 -24.08 11.07 -18.13
CA GLN A 26 -25.29 10.78 -18.91
C GLN A 26 -26.55 11.25 -18.14
N ASP A 27 -27.65 11.43 -18.87
CA ASP A 27 -28.96 11.85 -18.34
C ASP A 27 -29.38 11.01 -17.13
N GLY A 28 -29.15 11.51 -15.90
CA GLY A 28 -29.60 10.84 -14.67
C GLY A 28 -28.57 10.58 -13.58
N PHE A 29 -27.46 11.33 -13.52
CA PHE A 29 -26.39 11.24 -12.50
C PHE A 29 -25.42 10.04 -12.66
N GLU A 30 -25.52 9.28 -13.74
CA GLU A 30 -24.59 8.19 -14.02
C GLU A 30 -23.45 8.69 -14.93
N ALA A 31 -22.20 8.58 -14.45
CA ALA A 31 -21.03 8.96 -15.22
C ALA A 31 -20.29 7.72 -15.71
N SER A 32 -20.01 7.66 -17.02
CA SER A 32 -19.21 6.58 -17.61
C SER A 32 -17.88 7.13 -18.09
N ILE A 33 -16.81 6.83 -17.35
CA ILE A 33 -15.46 7.24 -17.69
C ILE A 33 -14.79 6.12 -18.49
N THR A 34 -14.27 6.45 -19.67
CA THR A 34 -13.51 5.50 -20.50
C THR A 34 -12.02 5.74 -20.29
N PHE A 35 -11.30 4.67 -19.96
CA PHE A 35 -9.84 4.69 -19.85
C PHE A 35 -9.22 4.20 -21.17
N SER A 36 -8.23 4.93 -21.67
CA SER A 36 -7.36 4.49 -22.78
C SER A 36 -6.64 3.20 -22.42
N ARG A 37 -6.37 2.36 -23.42
CA ARG A 37 -5.68 1.07 -23.23
C ARG A 37 -4.30 1.21 -22.57
N GLU A 38 -3.63 2.32 -22.77
CA GLU A 38 -2.31 2.63 -22.22
C GLU A 38 -2.34 2.88 -20.70
N MET A 39 -3.50 3.30 -20.17
CA MET A 39 -3.72 3.46 -18.73
C MET A 39 -4.14 2.15 -18.04
N LEU A 40 -4.32 1.08 -18.81
CA LEU A 40 -4.81 -0.20 -18.32
C LEU A 40 -3.67 -1.22 -18.30
N VAL A 41 -3.54 -1.90 -17.16
CA VAL A 41 -2.66 -3.04 -16.99
C VAL A 41 -3.50 -4.30 -16.81
N PRO A 42 -3.09 -5.45 -17.39
CA PRO A 42 -3.90 -6.65 -17.40
C PRO A 42 -3.92 -7.39 -16.05
N SER A 43 -2.94 -7.14 -15.19
CA SER A 43 -2.83 -7.76 -13.86
C SER A 43 -1.87 -6.99 -12.96
N TRP A 44 -1.93 -7.28 -11.65
CA TRP A 44 -0.94 -6.80 -10.68
C TRP A 44 0.48 -7.22 -11.03
N ASP A 45 0.68 -8.43 -11.53
CA ASP A 45 2.02 -8.91 -11.89
C ASP A 45 2.60 -8.13 -13.07
N ALA A 46 1.75 -7.75 -14.04
CA ALA A 46 2.16 -6.87 -15.14
C ALA A 46 2.50 -5.46 -14.66
N LEU A 47 1.72 -4.91 -13.71
CA LEU A 47 2.01 -3.61 -13.10
C LEU A 47 3.35 -3.61 -12.36
N ILE A 48 3.57 -4.62 -11.50
CA ILE A 48 4.83 -4.77 -10.75
C ILE A 48 6.00 -4.90 -11.73
N ALA A 49 5.89 -5.71 -12.78
CA ALA A 49 6.96 -5.88 -13.76
C ALA A 49 7.25 -4.61 -14.57
N ALA A 50 6.23 -3.79 -14.84
CA ALA A 50 6.38 -2.53 -15.56
C ALA A 50 7.13 -1.48 -14.72
N ILE A 51 6.87 -1.43 -13.41
CA ILE A 51 7.47 -0.44 -12.49
C ILE A 51 8.80 -0.92 -11.90
N TYR A 52 8.86 -2.17 -11.47
CA TYR A 52 10.01 -2.80 -10.84
C TYR A 52 10.58 -3.92 -11.72
N ALA A 53 11.26 -3.53 -12.79
CA ALA A 53 11.89 -4.47 -13.69
C ALA A 53 12.90 -5.37 -12.95
N ASN A 54 12.80 -6.69 -13.17
CA ASN A 54 13.71 -7.69 -12.60
C ASN A 54 13.77 -7.76 -11.06
N LEU A 55 12.69 -7.41 -10.35
CA LEU A 55 12.62 -7.44 -8.88
C LEU A 55 13.05 -8.78 -8.26
N ALA A 56 12.80 -9.90 -8.94
CA ALA A 56 13.19 -11.25 -8.50
C ALA A 56 14.71 -11.52 -8.57
N THR A 57 15.47 -10.72 -9.30
CA THR A 57 16.89 -10.94 -9.54
C THR A 57 17.70 -10.38 -8.38
N PRO A 58 18.54 -11.19 -7.71
CA PRO A 58 19.42 -10.72 -6.64
C PRO A 58 20.26 -9.51 -7.08
N GLY A 59 20.19 -8.42 -6.30
CA GLY A 59 20.94 -7.19 -6.57
C GLY A 59 20.34 -6.24 -7.61
N GLN A 60 19.18 -6.55 -8.21
CA GLN A 60 18.47 -5.63 -9.11
C GLN A 60 17.45 -4.74 -8.39
N ALA A 61 16.98 -5.17 -7.22
CA ALA A 61 16.18 -4.35 -6.31
C ALA A 61 17.06 -3.31 -5.58
N THR A 62 17.67 -2.40 -6.34
CA THR A 62 18.57 -1.38 -5.80
C THR A 62 17.78 -0.32 -5.03
N ASP A 63 18.42 0.29 -4.04
CA ASP A 63 17.84 1.39 -3.25
C ASP A 63 17.28 2.52 -4.14
N ASP A 64 17.98 2.89 -5.21
CA ASP A 64 17.53 3.94 -6.15
C ASP A 64 16.20 3.58 -6.83
N LEU A 65 16.06 2.33 -7.28
CA LEU A 65 14.82 1.83 -7.87
C LEU A 65 13.68 1.83 -6.85
N LEU A 66 13.93 1.33 -5.64
CA LEU A 66 12.92 1.19 -4.59
C LEU A 66 12.49 2.54 -4.01
N GLN A 67 13.37 3.56 -4.02
CA GLN A 67 13.06 4.90 -3.54
C GLN A 67 12.34 5.77 -4.59
N ASN A 68 12.66 5.59 -5.88
CA ASN A 68 12.11 6.45 -6.94
C ASN A 68 10.82 5.91 -7.57
N ALA A 69 10.47 4.65 -7.33
CA ALA A 69 9.25 4.04 -7.85
C ALA A 69 8.23 3.76 -6.74
N THR A 70 6.94 4.01 -7.01
CA THR A 70 5.85 3.74 -6.07
C THR A 70 4.60 3.32 -6.83
N ILE A 71 3.90 2.32 -6.29
CA ILE A 71 2.57 1.92 -6.75
C ILE A 71 1.57 2.39 -5.68
N LEU A 72 0.57 3.15 -6.11
CA LEU A 72 -0.51 3.63 -5.24
C LEU A 72 -1.80 2.90 -5.58
N ALA A 73 -2.57 2.56 -4.56
CA ALA A 73 -3.92 2.00 -4.70
C ALA A 73 -4.90 2.79 -3.82
N SER A 74 -6.17 2.79 -4.22
CA SER A 74 -7.22 3.56 -3.53
C SER A 74 -7.66 2.92 -2.22
N GLN A 75 -7.62 1.59 -2.12
CA GLN A 75 -8.02 0.84 -0.94
C GLN A 75 -6.81 0.24 -0.21
N HIS A 76 -6.88 0.20 1.12
CA HIS A 76 -5.83 -0.37 1.95
C HIS A 76 -5.62 -1.87 1.69
N ASP A 77 -6.69 -2.62 1.44
CA ASP A 77 -6.62 -4.07 1.16
C ASP A 77 -5.85 -4.34 -0.15
N ASP A 78 -6.06 -3.53 -1.18
CA ASP A 78 -5.30 -3.61 -2.43
C ASP A 78 -3.81 -3.34 -2.21
N VAL A 79 -3.48 -2.36 -1.36
CA VAL A 79 -2.09 -2.08 -0.96
C VAL A 79 -1.48 -3.29 -0.25
N ASN A 80 -2.21 -3.94 0.65
CA ASN A 80 -1.72 -5.11 1.38
C ASN A 80 -1.44 -6.28 0.42
N VAL A 81 -2.35 -6.56 -0.52
CA VAL A 81 -2.15 -7.60 -1.56
C VAL A 81 -0.93 -7.31 -2.43
N LEU A 82 -0.74 -6.06 -2.84
CA LEU A 82 0.43 -5.62 -3.62
C LEU A 82 1.74 -5.77 -2.84
N ASN A 83 1.76 -5.30 -1.59
CA ASN A 83 2.94 -5.38 -0.72
C ASN A 83 3.34 -6.85 -0.48
N ASP A 84 2.39 -7.72 -0.18
CA ASP A 84 2.65 -9.16 -0.01
C ASP A 84 3.17 -9.80 -1.31
N LYS A 85 2.60 -9.45 -2.47
CA LYS A 85 3.10 -9.93 -3.77
C LYS A 85 4.54 -9.49 -4.03
N MET A 86 4.85 -8.20 -3.88
CA MET A 86 6.18 -7.66 -4.11
C MET A 86 7.21 -8.25 -3.13
N LEU A 87 6.84 -8.39 -1.86
CA LEU A 87 7.69 -9.04 -0.86
C LEU A 87 7.96 -10.49 -1.22
N ASN A 88 6.98 -11.24 -1.73
CA ASN A 88 7.19 -12.61 -2.18
C ASN A 88 8.13 -12.70 -3.40
N ILE A 89 8.08 -11.72 -4.30
CA ILE A 89 8.97 -11.64 -5.48
C ILE A 89 10.41 -11.31 -5.09
N LEU A 90 10.61 -10.43 -4.11
CA LEU A 90 11.95 -10.04 -3.66
C LEU A 90 12.82 -11.26 -3.29
N PRO A 91 14.08 -11.31 -3.72
CA PRO A 91 14.98 -12.40 -3.36
C PRO A 91 15.32 -12.36 -1.87
N GLY A 92 15.69 -13.51 -1.31
CA GLY A 92 16.06 -13.65 0.10
C GLY A 92 15.01 -14.37 0.94
N ASN A 93 15.42 -14.73 2.15
CA ASN A 93 14.58 -15.47 3.09
C ASN A 93 13.57 -14.52 3.74
N MET A 94 12.32 -14.98 3.83
CA MET A 94 11.29 -14.29 4.59
C MET A 94 11.51 -14.52 6.07
N GLU A 95 11.52 -13.44 6.83
CA GLU A 95 11.47 -13.44 8.28
C GLU A 95 10.10 -12.96 8.73
N ILE A 96 9.52 -13.66 9.70
CA ILE A 96 8.19 -13.39 10.21
C ILE A 96 8.34 -12.97 11.67
N ILE A 97 7.90 -11.76 12.00
CA ILE A 97 7.88 -11.21 13.34
C ILE A 97 6.43 -11.17 13.80
N HIS A 98 6.13 -11.85 14.90
CA HIS A 98 4.81 -11.81 15.51
C HIS A 98 4.72 -10.68 16.53
N SER A 99 3.60 -9.94 16.52
CA SER A 99 3.27 -9.03 17.61
C SER A 99 3.11 -9.84 18.91
N THR A 100 3.45 -9.26 20.05
CA THR A 100 3.40 -10.00 21.32
C THR A 100 1.94 -10.15 21.76
N ASP A 101 1.44 -11.40 21.78
CA ASP A 101 0.07 -11.81 22.14
C ASP A 101 -0.37 -11.53 23.60
N LYS A 102 0.44 -10.79 24.38
CA LYS A 102 0.19 -10.65 25.81
C LYS A 102 -0.69 -9.45 26.12
N LEU A 103 -1.97 -9.75 26.30
CA LEU A 103 -2.88 -8.91 27.04
C LEU A 103 -2.34 -8.72 28.47
N GLN A 104 -1.91 -7.50 28.80
CA GLN A 104 -1.68 -7.09 30.18
C GLN A 104 -2.94 -6.40 30.68
N PHE A 105 -3.57 -7.01 31.67
CA PHE A 105 -4.75 -6.44 32.33
C PHE A 105 -4.31 -5.65 33.56
N GLU A 106 -4.71 -4.38 33.65
CA GLU A 106 -4.49 -3.54 34.82
C GLU A 106 -5.75 -3.48 35.68
N ALA A 107 -5.64 -4.00 36.91
CA ALA A 107 -6.73 -4.01 37.87
C ALA A 107 -7.18 -2.58 38.23
N GLY A 108 -8.43 -2.24 37.93
CA GLY A 108 -9.03 -0.92 38.20
C GLY A 108 -9.09 0.01 36.99
N ILE A 109 -8.53 -0.39 35.84
CA ILE A 109 -8.65 0.28 34.55
C ILE A 109 -9.49 -0.59 33.59
N ASP A 110 -9.22 -1.89 33.58
CA ASP A 110 -9.91 -2.87 32.74
C ASP A 110 -11.15 -3.44 33.44
N ASP A 111 -12.26 -3.52 32.70
CA ASP A 111 -13.53 -4.10 33.15
C ASP A 111 -13.62 -5.62 32.92
N GLU A 112 -14.75 -6.25 33.25
CA GLU A 112 -14.94 -7.69 32.99
C GLU A 112 -15.06 -8.02 31.49
N GLU A 113 -15.47 -7.07 30.64
CA GLU A 113 -15.60 -7.30 29.19
C GLU A 113 -14.25 -7.37 28.48
N THR A 114 -13.31 -6.49 28.87
CA THR A 114 -11.92 -6.49 28.36
C THR A 114 -11.18 -7.78 28.71
N LYS A 115 -11.49 -8.45 29.82
CA LYS A 115 -10.96 -9.78 30.17
C LYS A 115 -11.36 -10.91 29.21
N HIS A 116 -12.38 -10.70 28.38
CA HIS A 116 -12.82 -11.66 27.36
C HIS A 116 -12.14 -11.45 26.00
N LEU A 117 -11.31 -10.40 25.84
CA LEU A 117 -10.49 -10.23 24.65
C LEU A 117 -9.51 -11.40 24.54
N THR A 118 -9.44 -12.00 23.36
CA THR A 118 -8.45 -13.04 23.07
C THR A 118 -7.34 -12.48 22.17
N PRO A 119 -6.14 -13.08 22.19
CA PRO A 119 -5.09 -12.73 21.24
C PRO A 119 -5.54 -12.85 19.78
N GLU A 120 -6.40 -13.82 19.46
CA GLU A 120 -6.97 -14.00 18.13
C GLU A 120 -7.91 -12.86 17.73
N PHE A 121 -8.70 -12.34 18.68
CA PHE A 121 -9.52 -11.16 18.46
C PHE A 121 -8.66 -9.92 18.21
N LEU A 122 -7.62 -9.69 19.02
CA LEU A 122 -6.69 -8.58 18.79
C LEU A 122 -5.96 -8.69 17.47
N GLY A 123 -5.53 -9.89 17.08
CA GLY A 123 -4.89 -10.13 15.79
C GLY A 123 -5.81 -9.91 14.59
N SER A 124 -7.13 -9.96 14.79
CA SER A 124 -8.13 -9.61 13.77
C SER A 124 -8.37 -8.11 13.62
N LEU A 125 -7.92 -7.28 14.58
CA LEU A 125 -8.07 -5.83 14.52
C LEU A 125 -7.01 -5.25 13.58
N ILE A 126 -7.39 -5.02 12.33
CA ILE A 126 -6.58 -4.25 11.38
C ILE A 126 -6.99 -2.78 11.52
N SER A 127 -6.24 -2.01 12.29
CA SER A 127 -6.38 -0.54 12.34
C SER A 127 -5.01 0.12 12.22
N SER A 128 -4.97 1.38 11.78
CA SER A 128 -3.73 2.17 11.74
C SER A 128 -3.11 2.43 13.12
N SER A 129 -3.84 2.12 14.20
CA SER A 129 -3.43 2.29 15.59
C SER A 129 -3.01 1.00 16.28
N ILE A 130 -3.23 -0.17 15.67
CA ILE A 130 -2.94 -1.48 16.25
C ILE A 130 -1.87 -2.16 15.40
N PRO A 131 -0.71 -2.55 15.98
CA PRO A 131 0.33 -3.23 15.23
C PRO A 131 -0.21 -4.54 14.65
N MET A 132 0.07 -4.78 13.36
CA MET A 132 -0.29 -6.03 12.70
C MET A 132 0.19 -7.23 13.54
N ALA A 133 -0.67 -8.25 13.66
CA ALA A 133 -0.35 -9.49 14.38
C ALA A 133 0.93 -10.16 13.86
N GLU A 134 1.23 -9.96 12.59
CA GLU A 134 2.37 -10.51 11.89
C GLU A 134 2.99 -9.44 10.98
N LEU A 135 4.32 -9.31 11.04
CA LEU A 135 5.11 -8.50 10.14
C LEU A 135 6.07 -9.42 9.37
N LYS A 136 5.89 -9.49 8.05
CA LYS A 136 6.76 -10.25 7.14
C LYS A 136 7.80 -9.32 6.54
N LEU A 137 9.07 -9.73 6.56
CA LEU A 137 10.19 -8.94 6.07
C LEU A 137 11.14 -9.80 5.24
N LYS A 138 11.90 -9.15 4.34
CA LYS A 138 13.05 -9.73 3.64
C LYS A 138 14.20 -8.72 3.67
N LEU A 139 15.43 -9.22 3.61
CA LEU A 139 16.59 -8.34 3.55
C LEU A 139 16.51 -7.42 2.31
N GLY A 140 16.63 -6.11 2.53
CA GLY A 140 16.56 -5.11 1.46
C GLY A 140 15.15 -4.66 1.07
N CYS A 141 14.09 -5.13 1.74
CA CYS A 141 12.75 -4.60 1.49
C CYS A 141 12.58 -3.20 2.11
N PRO A 142 11.90 -2.26 1.43
CA PRO A 142 11.57 -0.97 2.01
C PRO A 142 10.52 -1.12 3.12
N VAL A 143 10.67 -0.35 4.19
CA VAL A 143 9.72 -0.32 5.32
C VAL A 143 9.32 1.12 5.63
N MET A 144 8.04 1.33 5.96
CA MET A 144 7.54 2.62 6.41
C MET A 144 7.32 2.58 7.92
N ILE A 145 7.85 3.59 8.62
CA ILE A 145 7.63 3.74 10.05
C ILE A 145 6.31 4.48 10.26
N MET A 146 5.35 3.84 10.93
CA MET A 146 4.00 4.37 11.16
C MET A 146 3.88 5.27 12.41
N HIS A 147 4.89 5.27 13.29
CA HIS A 147 4.89 6.03 14.54
C HIS A 147 6.22 6.75 14.78
N ASN A 148 6.18 7.91 15.44
CA ASN A 148 7.39 8.61 15.82
C ASN A 148 8.21 7.78 16.83
N LEU A 149 9.47 7.47 16.50
CA LEU A 149 10.37 6.71 17.36
C LEU A 149 10.96 7.54 18.52
N ALA A 150 10.94 8.88 18.43
CA ALA A 150 11.50 9.79 19.44
C ALA A 150 10.58 10.99 19.72
N PRO A 151 9.40 10.79 20.33
CA PRO A 151 8.43 11.86 20.58
C PRO A 151 8.93 12.96 21.54
N ALA A 152 9.92 12.66 22.39
CA ALA A 152 10.47 13.61 23.36
C ALA A 152 11.44 14.64 22.75
N ASN A 153 11.94 14.42 21.53
CA ASN A 153 12.90 15.30 20.84
C ASN A 153 12.26 16.06 19.66
N GLY A 154 10.93 16.23 19.67
CA GLY A 154 10.16 16.91 18.62
C GLY A 154 10.28 18.42 18.65
#